data_AF-A0A059FBF8-F1
#
_entry.id   AF-A0A059FBF8-F1
#
_cell.length_a   1.000
_cell.length_b   1.000
_cell.length_c   1.000
_cell.angle_alpha   90.00
_cell.angle_beta   90.00
_cell.angle_gamma   90.00
#
_symmetry.space_group_name_H-M   'P 1'
#
loop_
_entity.id
_entity.type
_entity.pdbx_description
1 polymer ?
#
loop_
_entity_poly.entity_id
_entity_poly.type
_entity_poly.pdbx_seq_one_letter_code
_entity_poly.pdbx_strand_id
1 'polypeptide(L)'
;MLKPAFCVLSAALLAACASAPGEARPRGVAAYADDARLGEKVSNVCFASSIDGFSLNERDTVVLREGRKEYLVEVFGNCLDLESAMTIGIDSATSCLSKGDALIVSTSLTGSDIGLGPQRCMIQDIYAWNPDAEAAAEPDTPAE
;
A
#
# COMPACT_ATOMS: atom_id res chain seq x y z
N MET A 1 22.57 18.91 70.31
CA MET A 1 21.46 18.01 69.96
C MET A 1 21.31 18.05 68.44
N LEU A 2 21.42 16.90 67.78
CA LEU A 2 21.64 16.73 66.34
C LEU A 2 20.44 15.98 65.71
N LYS A 3 20.14 16.31 64.44
CA LYS A 3 19.19 15.74 63.43
C LYS A 3 17.75 16.31 63.42
N PRO A 4 17.00 16.23 62.29
CA PRO A 4 17.35 16.13 60.84
C PRO A 4 16.61 17.20 59.98
N ALA A 5 17.10 17.69 58.83
CA ALA A 5 17.26 17.11 57.49
C ALA A 5 15.99 17.07 56.60
N PHE A 6 16.09 17.75 55.43
CA PHE A 6 15.41 17.50 54.14
C PHE A 6 13.87 17.73 54.10
N CYS A 7 13.24 18.31 53.08
CA CYS A 7 13.40 18.10 51.64
C CYS A 7 13.09 19.38 50.83
N VAL A 8 13.98 19.74 49.92
CA VAL A 8 13.70 20.61 48.76
C VAL A 8 12.85 19.78 47.78
N LEU A 9 11.59 20.16 47.59
CA LEU A 9 10.69 19.52 46.62
C LEU A 9 10.72 20.32 45.31
N SER A 10 11.71 20.02 44.46
CA SER A 10 11.74 20.51 43.08
C SER A 10 10.63 19.82 42.29
N ALA A 11 9.57 20.56 41.95
CA ALA A 11 8.55 20.10 41.02
C ALA A 11 9.13 20.09 39.59
N ALA A 12 9.72 18.97 39.19
CA ALA A 12 10.02 18.69 37.79
C ALA A 12 8.69 18.52 37.04
N LEU A 13 8.27 19.56 36.31
CA LEU A 13 7.24 19.45 35.29
C LEU A 13 7.81 18.56 34.17
N LEU A 14 7.54 17.26 34.27
CA LEU A 14 7.68 16.35 33.15
C LEU A 14 6.71 16.80 32.06
N ALA A 15 7.24 17.44 31.02
CA ALA A 15 6.55 17.56 29.75
C ALA A 15 6.37 16.13 29.21
N ALA A 16 5.22 15.53 29.52
CA ALA A 16 4.79 14.29 28.90
C ALA A 16 4.53 14.59 27.42
N CYS A 17 5.35 14.04 26.53
CA CYS A 17 4.96 13.87 25.14
C CYS A 17 3.70 13.00 25.14
N ALA A 18 2.53 13.64 25.06
CA ALA A 18 1.28 12.95 24.82
C ALA A 18 1.36 12.41 23.39
N SER A 19 1.74 11.14 23.24
CA SER A 19 1.51 10.37 22.02
C SER A 19 -0.01 10.37 21.81
N ALA A 20 -0.50 11.17 20.86
CA ALA A 20 -1.93 11.22 20.56
C ALA A 20 -2.38 9.84 20.04
N PRO A 21 -3.42 9.22 20.61
CA PRO A 21 -3.99 8.00 20.06
C PRO A 21 -4.86 8.38 18.86
N GLY A 22 -4.49 7.91 17.67
CA GLY A 22 -5.45 7.68 16.58
C GLY A 22 -5.64 8.78 15.54
N GLU A 23 -4.57 9.33 14.96
CA GLU A 23 -4.69 9.79 13.58
C GLU A 23 -4.89 8.56 12.69
N ALA A 24 -6.08 8.45 12.09
CA ALA A 24 -6.39 7.42 11.12
C ALA A 24 -5.44 7.61 9.93
N ARG A 25 -4.46 6.71 9.80
CA ARG A 25 -3.58 6.71 8.62
C ARG A 25 -4.45 6.60 7.36
N PRO A 26 -4.16 7.43 6.32
CA PRO A 26 -4.86 7.29 5.06
C PRO A 26 -4.66 5.87 4.53
N ARG A 27 -5.71 5.33 3.92
CA ARG A 27 -5.79 3.96 3.41
C ARG A 27 -6.17 3.97 1.94
N GLY A 28 -5.90 2.89 1.23
CA GLY A 28 -6.17 2.81 -0.19
C GLY A 28 -5.33 3.81 -0.97
N VAL A 29 -5.88 4.33 -2.06
CA VAL A 29 -5.18 5.32 -2.89
C VAL A 29 -4.86 6.62 -2.14
N ALA A 30 -5.64 6.96 -1.10
CA ALA A 30 -5.40 8.18 -0.32
C ALA A 30 -4.05 8.15 0.43
N ALA A 31 -3.47 6.97 0.65
CA ALA A 31 -2.13 6.84 1.21
C ALA A 31 -1.02 7.34 0.28
N TYR A 32 -1.33 7.49 -1.01
CA TYR A 32 -0.41 7.89 -2.08
C TYR A 32 -0.74 9.28 -2.64
N ALA A 33 -1.60 10.06 -1.98
CA ALA A 33 -2.09 11.34 -2.51
C ALA A 33 -0.98 12.35 -2.84
N ASP A 34 0.12 12.32 -2.07
CA ASP A 34 1.30 13.18 -2.25
C ASP A 34 2.47 12.44 -2.92
N ASP A 35 2.27 11.20 -3.40
CA ASP A 35 3.31 10.40 -4.06
C ASP A 35 3.45 10.80 -5.53
N ALA A 36 4.63 11.26 -5.94
CA ALA A 36 4.90 11.70 -7.31
C ALA A 36 4.75 10.58 -8.35
N ARG A 37 4.80 9.31 -7.92
CA ARG A 37 4.65 8.14 -8.79
C ARG A 37 3.19 7.85 -9.11
N LEU A 38 2.25 8.35 -8.30
CA LEU A 38 0.82 8.19 -8.54
C LEU A 38 0.38 9.06 -9.73
N GLY A 39 -0.11 8.39 -10.77
CA GLY A 39 -0.63 9.04 -11.97
C GLY A 39 -2.15 9.14 -12.01
N GLU A 40 -2.67 9.40 -13.21
CA GLU A 40 -4.10 9.53 -13.45
C GLU A 40 -4.85 8.21 -13.25
N LYS A 41 -6.12 8.33 -12.88
CA LYS A 41 -7.05 7.20 -12.83
C LYS A 41 -7.32 6.66 -14.23
N VAL A 42 -7.27 5.34 -14.39
CA VAL A 42 -7.56 4.64 -15.65
C VAL A 42 -8.79 3.76 -15.52
N SER A 43 -9.50 3.54 -16.63
CA SER A 43 -10.74 2.76 -16.65
C SER A 43 -10.50 1.26 -16.59
N ASN A 44 -9.45 0.80 -17.25
CA ASN A 44 -9.14 -0.62 -17.41
C ASN A 44 -7.67 -0.82 -17.80
N VAL A 45 -7.13 -1.99 -17.45
CA VAL A 45 -5.80 -2.46 -17.85
C VAL A 45 -5.95 -3.82 -18.49
N CYS A 46 -5.43 -4.00 -19.70
CA CYS A 46 -5.56 -5.25 -20.43
C CYS A 46 -4.30 -6.09 -20.30
N PHE A 47 -4.45 -7.27 -19.70
CA PHE A 47 -3.38 -8.26 -19.55
C PHE A 47 -3.54 -9.30 -20.65
N ALA A 48 -2.45 -9.70 -21.30
CA ALA A 48 -2.54 -10.67 -22.39
C ALA A 48 -3.06 -12.05 -21.93
N SER A 49 -2.66 -12.49 -20.73
CA SER A 49 -3.08 -13.77 -20.14
C SER A 49 -2.84 -13.85 -18.63
N SER A 50 -1.81 -13.15 -18.12
CA SER A 50 -1.43 -13.13 -16.71
C SER A 50 -0.85 -11.77 -16.34
N ILE A 51 -0.77 -11.50 -15.04
CA ILE A 51 -0.03 -10.35 -14.51
C ILE A 51 1.48 -10.67 -14.64
N ASP A 52 2.26 -9.76 -15.22
CA ASP A 52 3.69 -10.00 -15.41
C ASP A 52 4.48 -9.93 -14.09
N GLY A 53 3.98 -9.17 -13.12
CA GLY A 53 4.51 -9.08 -11.77
C GLY A 53 3.69 -8.11 -10.91
N PHE A 54 3.91 -8.16 -9.60
CA PHE A 54 3.26 -7.27 -8.64
C PHE A 54 4.24 -6.82 -7.55
N SER A 55 3.97 -5.67 -6.94
CA SER A 55 4.79 -5.06 -5.89
C SER A 55 3.97 -4.11 -5.01
N LEU A 56 4.60 -3.57 -3.95
CA LEU A 56 3.98 -2.61 -3.02
C LEU A 56 2.62 -3.10 -2.49
N ASN A 57 2.60 -4.35 -2.02
CA ASN A 57 1.40 -5.00 -1.54
C ASN A 57 1.04 -4.45 -0.17
N GLU A 58 -0.10 -3.78 -0.10
CA GLU A 58 -0.73 -3.34 1.14
C GLU A 58 -2.09 -4.04 1.27
N ARG A 59 -2.85 -3.71 2.32
CA ARG A 59 -4.15 -4.35 2.59
C ARG A 59 -5.22 -4.03 1.55
N ASP A 60 -5.13 -2.87 0.92
CA ASP A 60 -6.12 -2.35 -0.02
C ASP A 60 -5.51 -1.80 -1.30
N THR A 61 -4.19 -1.89 -1.47
CA THR A 61 -3.51 -1.50 -2.71
C THR A 61 -2.45 -2.50 -3.12
N VAL A 62 -2.23 -2.60 -4.43
CA VAL A 62 -1.11 -3.35 -5.01
C VAL A 62 -0.70 -2.72 -6.33
N VAL A 63 0.58 -2.68 -6.63
CA VAL A 63 1.05 -2.29 -7.96
C VAL A 63 1.13 -3.54 -8.85
N LEU A 64 0.46 -3.49 -10.00
CA LEU A 64 0.49 -4.54 -11.02
C LEU A 64 1.29 -4.08 -12.23
N ARG A 65 2.13 -4.97 -12.77
CA ARG A 65 2.92 -4.73 -13.97
C ARG A 65 2.30 -5.42 -15.18
N GLU A 66 2.20 -4.66 -16.27
CA GLU A 66 1.80 -5.11 -17.61
C GLU A 66 2.84 -4.61 -18.62
N GLY A 67 3.70 -5.52 -19.07
CA GLY A 67 4.88 -5.23 -19.87
C GLY A 67 5.83 -4.27 -19.16
N ARG A 68 5.86 -3.04 -19.67
CA ARG A 68 6.67 -1.91 -19.17
C ARG A 68 5.87 -0.88 -18.36
N LYS A 69 4.55 -1.06 -18.26
CA LYS A 69 3.66 -0.14 -17.55
C LYS A 69 3.31 -0.73 -16.20
N GLU A 70 3.18 0.13 -15.21
CA GLU A 70 2.75 -0.23 -13.87
C GLU A 70 1.48 0.53 -13.50
N TYR A 71 0.66 -0.09 -12.66
CA TYR A 71 -0.62 0.45 -12.25
C TYR A 71 -0.84 0.17 -10.77
N LEU A 72 -1.18 1.20 -10.01
CA LEU A 72 -1.67 1.05 -8.65
C LEU A 72 -3.14 0.65 -8.71
N VAL A 73 -3.45 -0.54 -8.21
CA VAL A 73 -4.81 -1.08 -8.12
C VAL A 73 -5.26 -0.97 -6.67
N GLU A 74 -6.37 -0.27 -6.46
CA GLU A 74 -7.06 -0.22 -5.18
C GLU A 74 -8.17 -1.28 -5.15
N VAL A 75 -8.19 -2.08 -4.09
CA VAL A 75 -9.25 -3.07 -3.82
C VAL A 75 -10.07 -2.63 -2.62
N PHE A 76 -11.30 -3.14 -2.51
CA PHE A 76 -12.07 -2.92 -1.30
C PHE A 76 -11.34 -3.52 -0.08
N GLY A 77 -11.34 -2.80 1.05
CA GLY A 77 -10.52 -3.09 2.24
C GLY A 77 -10.87 -4.38 3.03
N ASN A 78 -11.53 -5.34 2.40
CA ASN A 78 -11.76 -6.69 2.90
C ASN A 78 -10.76 -7.72 2.35
N CYS A 79 -9.72 -7.29 1.63
CA CYS A 79 -8.71 -8.15 1.05
C CYS A 79 -7.55 -8.42 2.04
N LEU A 80 -7.77 -9.28 3.04
CA LEU A 80 -6.81 -9.46 4.15
C LEU A 80 -5.46 -10.05 3.71
N ASP A 81 -5.49 -10.99 2.77
CA ASP A 81 -4.30 -11.72 2.34
C ASP A 81 -3.39 -10.96 1.35
N LEU A 82 -3.78 -9.76 0.89
CA LEU A 82 -3.05 -9.02 -0.16
C LEU A 82 -1.64 -8.64 0.26
N GLU A 83 -1.50 -8.13 1.48
CA GLU A 83 -0.24 -7.71 2.09
C GLU A 83 0.78 -8.89 2.12
N SER A 84 0.28 -10.12 2.26
CA SER A 84 1.07 -11.36 2.28
C SER A 84 1.00 -12.17 0.99
N ALA A 85 0.51 -11.59 -0.11
CA ALA A 85 0.29 -12.32 -1.35
C ALA A 85 1.60 -12.85 -1.92
N MET A 86 1.63 -14.14 -2.22
CA MET A 86 2.73 -14.81 -2.94
C MET A 86 2.39 -15.00 -4.41
N THR A 87 1.12 -15.13 -4.76
CA THR A 87 0.64 -15.15 -6.14
C THR A 87 -0.63 -14.31 -6.29
N ILE A 88 -0.78 -13.66 -7.45
CA ILE A 88 -1.96 -12.87 -7.80
C ILE A 88 -2.40 -13.27 -9.21
N GLY A 89 -3.66 -13.68 -9.32
CA GLY A 89 -4.35 -13.93 -10.57
C GLY A 89 -5.45 -12.90 -10.83
N ILE A 90 -6.04 -12.96 -12.02
CA ILE A 90 -7.14 -12.10 -12.45
C ILE A 90 -8.41 -12.95 -12.60
N ASP A 91 -9.51 -12.46 -12.09
CA ASP A 91 -10.86 -12.97 -12.32
C ASP A 91 -11.69 -11.87 -12.98
N SER A 92 -11.61 -11.84 -14.31
CA SER A 92 -12.34 -10.93 -15.19
C SER A 92 -12.97 -11.71 -16.35
N ALA A 93 -14.14 -11.26 -16.80
CA ALA A 93 -14.82 -11.89 -17.94
C ALA A 93 -14.11 -11.62 -19.29
N THR A 94 -13.20 -10.65 -19.31
CA THR A 94 -12.42 -10.26 -20.49
C THR A 94 -10.92 -10.33 -20.19
N SER A 95 -10.06 -10.14 -21.20
CA SER A 95 -8.62 -9.96 -20.99
C SER A 95 -8.25 -8.62 -20.34
N CYS A 96 -9.24 -7.82 -19.92
CA CYS A 96 -9.04 -6.54 -19.28
C CYS A 96 -9.62 -6.53 -17.87
N LEU A 97 -8.80 -6.04 -16.96
CA LEU A 97 -9.11 -5.79 -15.57
C LEU A 97 -9.70 -4.38 -15.43
N SER A 98 -10.85 -4.28 -14.79
CA SER A 98 -11.58 -3.04 -14.60
C SER A 98 -12.21 -2.97 -13.21
N LYS A 99 -12.83 -1.84 -12.91
CA LYS A 99 -13.60 -1.66 -11.67
C LYS A 99 -14.69 -2.74 -11.56
N GLY A 100 -14.75 -3.41 -10.41
CA GLY A 100 -15.72 -4.47 -10.13
C GLY A 100 -15.27 -5.89 -10.50
N ASP A 101 -14.21 -6.04 -11.30
CA ASP A 101 -13.50 -7.32 -11.43
C ASP A 101 -12.77 -7.68 -10.13
N ALA A 102 -12.21 -8.89 -10.04
CA ALA A 102 -11.52 -9.33 -8.84
C ALA A 102 -10.08 -9.79 -9.11
N LEU A 103 -9.21 -9.52 -8.15
CA LEU A 103 -7.93 -10.21 -8.02
C LEU A 103 -8.12 -11.51 -7.26
N ILE A 104 -7.45 -12.56 -7.69
CA ILE A 104 -7.36 -13.85 -6.98
C ILE A 104 -6.04 -13.88 -6.24
N VAL A 105 -6.08 -13.68 -4.94
CA VAL A 105 -4.91 -13.53 -4.09
C VAL A 105 -4.65 -14.83 -3.34
N SER A 106 -3.40 -15.31 -3.37
CA SER A 106 -2.97 -16.49 -2.63
C SER A 106 -1.68 -16.21 -1.88
N THR A 107 -1.60 -16.76 -0.67
CA THR A 107 -0.43 -16.75 0.22
C THR A 107 0.47 -17.97 0.00
N SER A 108 0.23 -18.73 -1.08
CA SER A 108 1.00 -19.92 -1.45
C SER A 108 1.55 -19.80 -2.87
N LEU A 109 2.77 -20.29 -3.09
CA LEU A 109 3.41 -20.34 -4.41
C LEU A 109 2.71 -21.30 -5.38
N THR A 110 1.98 -22.30 -4.86
CA THR A 110 1.27 -23.29 -5.68
C THR A 110 -0.19 -22.90 -5.92
N GLY A 111 -0.66 -21.78 -5.37
CA GLY A 111 -2.08 -21.38 -5.38
C GLY A 111 -2.97 -22.26 -4.50
N SER A 112 -2.41 -23.24 -3.80
CA SER A 112 -3.10 -24.04 -2.79
C SER A 112 -2.91 -23.40 -1.43
N ASP A 113 -3.78 -22.45 -1.07
CA ASP A 113 -3.83 -21.91 0.29
C ASP A 113 -4.28 -22.98 1.29
N ILE A 114 -3.64 -23.00 2.45
CA ILE A 114 -4.05 -23.83 3.59
C ILE A 114 -5.29 -23.18 4.21
N GLY A 115 -6.50 -23.68 3.90
CA GLY A 115 -7.75 -23.16 4.46
C GLY A 115 -8.88 -23.02 3.43
N LEU A 116 -9.46 -21.82 3.34
CA LEU A 116 -10.63 -21.51 2.49
C LEU A 116 -10.30 -21.32 1.00
N GLY A 117 -9.05 -21.54 0.59
CA GLY A 117 -8.57 -21.29 -0.77
C GLY A 117 -8.19 -19.82 -1.00
N PRO A 118 -7.86 -19.44 -2.24
CA PRO A 118 -7.43 -18.08 -2.56
C PRO A 118 -8.57 -17.08 -2.36
N GLN A 119 -8.20 -15.89 -1.90
CA GLN A 119 -9.14 -14.81 -1.59
C GLN A 119 -9.49 -14.02 -2.86
N ARG A 120 -10.78 -13.69 -3.02
CA ARG A 120 -11.26 -12.84 -4.12
C ARG A 120 -11.36 -11.39 -3.65
N CYS A 121 -10.60 -10.51 -4.28
CA CYS A 121 -10.48 -9.11 -3.89
C CYS A 121 -11.01 -8.20 -4.98
N MET A 122 -12.18 -7.63 -4.74
CA MET A 122 -12.87 -6.80 -5.74
C MET A 122 -12.15 -5.46 -5.91
N ILE A 123 -11.95 -5.08 -7.16
CA ILE A 123 -11.26 -3.85 -7.54
C ILE A 123 -12.20 -2.67 -7.37
N GLN A 124 -11.71 -1.68 -6.63
CA GLN A 124 -12.37 -0.43 -6.42
C GLN A 124 -12.04 0.54 -7.55
N ASP A 125 -10.75 0.80 -7.81
CA ASP A 125 -10.26 1.76 -8.80
C ASP A 125 -8.82 1.42 -9.23
N ILE A 126 -8.38 1.95 -10.38
CA ILE A 126 -7.04 1.69 -10.95
C ILE A 126 -6.40 3.01 -11.37
N TYR A 127 -5.11 3.17 -11.11
CA TYR A 127 -4.33 4.38 -11.37
C TYR A 127 -3.04 4.03 -12.10
N ALA A 128 -2.56 4.92 -12.97
CA ALA A 128 -1.23 4.79 -13.54
C ALA A 128 -0.16 4.92 -12.43
N TRP A 129 0.94 4.18 -12.59
CA TRP A 129 2.07 4.22 -11.66
C TRP A 129 3.37 4.42 -12.42
N ASN A 130 4.16 5.42 -12.05
CA ASN A 130 5.46 5.71 -12.63
C ASN A 130 6.57 5.60 -11.57
N PRO A 131 7.26 4.46 -11.47
CA PRO A 131 8.29 4.26 -10.44
C PRO A 131 9.47 5.25 -10.54
N ASP A 132 9.73 5.81 -11.73
CA ASP A 132 10.86 6.71 -11.97
C ASP A 132 10.55 8.19 -11.63
N ALA A 133 9.32 8.52 -11.22
CA ALA A 133 8.93 9.90 -10.96
C ALA A 133 9.67 10.54 -9.77
N GLU A 134 10.09 9.75 -8.77
CA GLU A 134 10.91 10.25 -7.65
C GLU A 134 12.32 10.64 -8.10
N ALA A 135 12.92 9.89 -9.04
CA ALA A 135 14.27 10.16 -9.55
C ALA A 135 14.35 11.47 -10.35
N ALA A 136 13.22 11.96 -10.87
CA ALA A 136 13.14 13.23 -11.60
C ALA A 136 12.96 14.45 -10.69
N ALA A 137 12.71 14.25 -9.38
CA ALA A 137 12.43 15.32 -8.42
C ALA A 137 13.67 15.84 -7.68
N GLU A 138 14.83 15.19 -7.82
CA GLU A 138 16.10 15.74 -7.35
C GLU A 138 16.62 16.76 -8.38
N PRO A 139 16.63 18.08 -8.09
CA PRO A 139 17.20 19.05 -9.00
C PRO A 139 18.71 18.82 -9.10
N ASP A 140 19.18 18.59 -10.32
CA ASP A 140 20.58 18.74 -10.72
C ASP A 140 21.13 20.02 -10.09
N THR A 141 21.94 19.88 -9.04
CA THR A 141 22.77 20.99 -8.56
C THR A 141 24.02 20.95 -9.42
N PRO A 142 24.23 21.91 -10.34
CA PRO A 142 25.50 22.00 -11.04
C PRO A 142 26.55 22.37 -9.98
N ALA A 143 27.48 21.45 -9.71
CA ALA A 143 28.70 21.79 -9.02
C ALA A 143 29.53 22.65 -9.98
N GLU A 144 29.63 23.94 -9.67
CA GLU A 144 30.61 24.86 -10.27
C GLU A 144 32.01 24.64 -9.67
#